data_AF-A0A0E9X350-F1
#
_entry.id   AF-A0A0E9X350-F1
#
_cell.length_a   1.000
_cell.length_b   1.000
_cell.length_c   1.000
_cell.angle_alpha   90.00
_cell.angle_beta   90.00
_cell.angle_gamma   90.00
#
_symmetry.space_group_name_H-M   'P 1'
#
loop_
_entity.id
_entity.type
_entity.pdbx_description
1 polymer ?
#
loop_
_entity_poly.entity_id
_entity_poly.type
_entity_poly.pdbx_seq_one_letter_code
_entity_poly.pdbx_strand_id
1 'polypeptide(L)'
;MYARTIFYKISTVEPLNPEAAVLYDKDVQLFKSKVVDSVKLCNSHLFDQPKMDDPYAISFSPWNPAVHDEAKEKMFTYKRRPEDHHKGLQVSGLSWVKPGSTQPFSKEDSTLQT
;
A
#
# COMPACT_ATOMS: atom_id res chain seq x y z
N MET A 1 7.58 0.05 16.65
CA MET A 1 7.01 -0.21 15.30
C MET A 1 8.13 -0.67 14.38
N TYR A 2 8.06 -1.90 13.89
CA TYR A 2 9.10 -2.54 13.07
C TYR A 2 9.39 -1.78 11.76
N ALA A 3 8.35 -1.28 11.08
CA ALA A 3 8.48 -0.52 9.84
C ALA A 3 9.29 0.78 9.99
N ARG A 4 9.19 1.46 11.15
CA ARG A 4 9.97 2.68 11.40
C ARG A 4 11.47 2.38 11.42
N THR A 5 11.86 1.30 12.08
CA THR A 5 13.27 0.88 12.16
C THR A 5 13.80 0.48 10.79
N ILE A 6 13.02 -0.27 10.02
CA ILE A 6 13.44 -0.73 8.68
C ILE A 6 13.62 0.44 7.70
N PHE A 7 12.67 1.37 7.63
CA PHE A 7 12.68 2.39 6.58
C PHE A 7 13.37 3.70 6.98
N TYR A 8 13.44 4.03 8.28
CA TYR A 8 14.02 5.30 8.74
C TYR A 8 15.31 5.14 9.53
N LYS A 9 15.67 3.92 9.94
CA LYS A 9 16.85 3.65 10.76
C LYS A 9 17.58 2.40 10.29
N ILE A 10 17.93 2.39 9.00
CA ILE A 10 18.60 1.28 8.33
C ILE A 10 19.88 0.90 9.09
N SER A 11 19.97 -0.37 9.49
CA SER A 11 21.17 -0.94 10.10
C SER A 11 22.03 -1.55 9.01
N THR A 12 23.33 -1.23 8.99
CA THR A 12 24.32 -1.83 8.10
C THR A 12 25.17 -2.91 8.80
N VAL A 13 24.83 -3.26 10.06
CA VAL A 13 25.43 -4.38 10.79
C VAL A 13 24.82 -5.69 10.28
N GLU A 14 25.66 -6.62 9.82
CA GLU A 14 25.27 -7.93 9.26
C GLU A 14 24.17 -7.85 8.19
N PRO A 15 24.40 -7.11 7.08
CA PRO A 15 23.37 -6.85 6.10
C PRO A 15 23.12 -8.07 5.20
N LEU A 16 21.84 -8.36 4.91
CA LEU A 16 21.46 -9.37 3.91
C LEU A 16 21.96 -8.99 2.50
N ASN A 17 21.95 -7.68 2.20
CA ASN A 17 22.49 -7.14 0.96
C ASN A 17 23.73 -6.29 1.28
N PRO A 18 24.95 -6.87 1.20
CA PRO A 18 26.19 -6.16 1.52
C PRO A 18 26.48 -5.01 0.55
N GLU A 19 26.10 -5.14 -0.74
CA GLU A 19 26.27 -4.07 -1.73
C GLU A 19 25.46 -2.84 -1.34
N ALA A 20 24.18 -3.03 -1.00
CA ALA A 20 23.30 -1.94 -0.59
C ALA A 20 23.77 -1.28 0.70
N ALA A 21 24.30 -2.05 1.66
CA ALA A 21 24.85 -1.51 2.90
C ALA A 21 26.11 -0.66 2.66
N VAL A 22 27.03 -1.15 1.80
CA VAL A 22 28.22 -0.38 1.40
C VAL A 22 27.83 0.92 0.70
N LEU A 23 26.85 0.88 -0.22
CA LEU A 23 26.35 2.09 -0.86
C LEU A 23 25.72 3.04 0.16
N TYR A 24 24.92 2.55 1.10
CA TYR A 24 24.31 3.39 2.13
C TYR A 24 25.35 4.14 2.98
N ASP A 25 26.43 3.46 3.37
CA ASP A 25 27.48 4.04 4.22
C ASP A 25 28.48 4.92 3.45
N LYS A 26 28.80 4.56 2.20
CA LYS A 26 29.90 5.21 1.43
C LYS A 26 29.42 6.15 0.32
N ASP A 27 28.25 5.91 -0.26
CA ASP A 27 27.69 6.72 -1.35
C ASP A 27 26.14 6.74 -1.30
N VAL A 28 25.62 7.53 -0.37
CA VAL A 28 24.19 7.65 -0.14
C VAL A 28 23.42 8.20 -1.36
N GLN A 29 24.09 8.92 -2.27
CA GLN A 29 23.42 9.46 -3.46
C GLN A 29 23.20 8.37 -4.49
N LEU A 30 24.21 7.53 -4.75
CA LEU A 30 24.06 6.37 -5.60
C LEU A 30 23.05 5.37 -5.01
N PHE A 31 23.09 5.14 -3.68
CA PHE A 31 22.07 4.35 -2.99
C PHE A 31 20.65 4.86 -3.29
N LYS A 32 20.40 6.16 -3.09
CA LYS A 32 19.08 6.77 -3.37
C LYS A 32 18.66 6.61 -4.83
N SER A 33 19.58 6.79 -5.77
CA SER A 33 19.32 6.59 -7.20
C SER A 33 18.88 5.16 -7.49
N LYS A 34 19.59 4.16 -6.96
CA LYS A 34 19.25 2.74 -7.11
C LYS A 34 17.92 2.37 -6.47
N VAL A 35 17.58 2.98 -5.32
CA VAL A 35 16.26 2.81 -4.69
C VAL A 35 15.16 3.34 -5.59
N VAL A 36 15.35 4.51 -6.20
CA VAL A 36 14.38 5.07 -7.16
C VAL A 36 14.18 4.15 -8.36
N ASP A 37 15.25 3.61 -8.92
CA ASP A 37 15.16 2.66 -10.05
C ASP A 37 14.44 1.37 -9.65
N SER A 38 14.70 0.86 -8.44
CA SER A 38 14.00 -0.31 -7.91
C SER A 38 12.50 -0.06 -7.74
N VAL A 39 12.12 1.11 -7.22
CA VAL A 39 10.70 1.51 -7.09
C VAL A 39 10.04 1.63 -8.45
N LYS A 40 10.72 2.21 -9.45
CA LYS A 40 10.20 2.30 -10.83
C LYS A 40 9.97 0.91 -11.41
N LEU A 41 10.92 0.00 -11.24
CA LEU A 41 10.82 -1.38 -11.71
C LEU A 41 9.63 -2.10 -11.04
N CYS A 42 9.50 -2.01 -9.71
CA CYS A 42 8.37 -2.62 -9.02
C CYS A 42 7.01 -2.09 -9.52
N ASN A 43 6.91 -0.77 -9.78
CA ASN A 43 5.69 -0.19 -10.30
C ASN A 43 5.38 -0.60 -11.74
N SER A 44 6.40 -0.77 -12.60
CA SER A 44 6.17 -1.20 -14.00
C SER A 44 5.66 -2.64 -14.10
N HIS A 45 5.97 -3.47 -13.10
CA HIS A 45 5.55 -4.88 -13.04
C HIS A 45 4.34 -5.12 -12.11
N LEU A 46 3.70 -4.07 -11.58
CA LEU A 46 2.60 -4.21 -10.61
C LEU A 46 1.41 -5.01 -11.17
N PHE A 47 1.16 -4.89 -12.47
CA PHE A 47 0.05 -5.54 -13.17
C PHE A 47 0.50 -6.73 -14.02
N ASP A 48 1.74 -7.19 -13.84
CA ASP A 48 2.20 -8.40 -14.50
C ASP A 48 1.35 -9.58 -14.04
N GLN A 49 0.96 -10.43 -14.98
CA GLN A 49 0.28 -11.66 -14.63
C GLN A 49 1.23 -12.61 -13.90
N PRO A 50 0.73 -13.35 -12.89
CA PRO A 50 1.51 -14.40 -12.24
C PRO A 50 2.11 -15.35 -13.28
N LYS A 51 3.42 -15.61 -13.17
CA LYS A 51 4.14 -16.51 -14.10
C LYS A 51 3.82 -17.99 -13.88
N MET A 52 3.09 -18.30 -12.81
CA MET A 52 2.69 -19.65 -12.43
C MET A 52 1.26 -19.92 -12.91
N ASP A 53 1.03 -21.15 -13.37
CA ASP A 53 -0.30 -21.63 -13.77
C ASP A 53 -1.12 -22.01 -12.51
N ASP A 54 -1.30 -21.04 -11.62
CA ASP A 54 -2.14 -21.15 -10.43
C ASP A 54 -3.42 -20.32 -10.64
N PRO A 55 -4.59 -20.97 -10.80
CA PRO A 55 -5.87 -20.28 -10.97
C PRO A 55 -6.26 -19.37 -9.80
N TYR A 56 -5.64 -19.55 -8.63
CA TYR A 56 -5.91 -18.78 -7.41
C TYR A 56 -4.83 -17.74 -7.10
N ALA A 57 -3.85 -17.57 -7.99
CA ALA A 57 -2.85 -16.54 -7.83
C ALA A 57 -3.49 -15.14 -7.83
N ILE A 58 -3.09 -14.31 -6.87
CA ILE A 58 -3.56 -12.93 -6.78
C ILE A 58 -2.94 -12.14 -7.92
N SER A 59 -3.78 -11.60 -8.79
CA SER A 59 -3.40 -10.63 -9.83
C SER A 59 -3.96 -9.25 -9.50
N PHE A 60 -3.19 -8.20 -9.81
CA PHE A 60 -3.68 -6.83 -9.74
C PHE A 60 -4.07 -6.34 -11.13
N SER A 61 -5.09 -5.48 -11.18
CA SER A 61 -5.48 -4.77 -12.40
C SER A 61 -5.66 -3.28 -12.10
N PRO A 62 -5.53 -2.40 -13.10
CA PRO A 62 -5.90 -1.00 -12.95
C PRO A 62 -7.36 -0.86 -12.51
N TRP A 63 -7.64 0.22 -11.79
CA TRP A 63 -9.01 0.54 -11.40
C TRP A 63 -9.87 0.80 -12.64
N ASN A 64 -10.96 0.04 -12.75
CA ASN A 64 -11.99 0.21 -13.77
C ASN A 64 -13.33 0.52 -13.08
N PRO A 65 -13.84 1.77 -13.12
CA PRO A 65 -15.09 2.17 -12.48
C PRO A 65 -16.28 1.25 -12.84
N ALA A 66 -16.39 0.86 -14.12
CA ALA A 66 -17.49 0.02 -14.60
C ALA A 66 -17.51 -1.39 -13.98
N VAL A 67 -16.37 -1.87 -13.47
CA VAL A 67 -16.24 -3.20 -12.83
C VAL A 67 -16.23 -3.08 -11.31
N HIS A 68 -15.60 -2.04 -10.76
CA HIS A 68 -15.27 -1.98 -9.33
C HIS A 68 -16.21 -1.09 -8.51
N ASP A 69 -16.91 -0.11 -9.10
CA ASP A 69 -17.72 0.85 -8.34
C ASP A 69 -18.89 0.17 -7.61
N GLU A 70 -19.57 -0.79 -8.25
CA GLU A 70 -20.67 -1.53 -7.61
C GLU A 70 -20.18 -2.27 -6.35
N ALA A 71 -19.03 -2.96 -6.44
CA ALA A 71 -18.45 -3.67 -5.31
C ALA A 71 -18.05 -2.69 -4.19
N LYS A 72 -17.41 -1.57 -4.57
CA LYS A 72 -17.06 -0.49 -3.65
C LYS A 72 -18.29 0.04 -2.91
N GLU A 73 -19.36 0.38 -3.62
CA GLU A 73 -20.62 0.87 -3.03
C GLU A 73 -21.27 -0.16 -2.10
N LYS A 74 -21.28 -1.44 -2.46
CA LYS A 74 -21.78 -2.54 -1.60
C LYS A 74 -21.00 -2.63 -0.28
N MET A 75 -19.67 -2.52 -0.34
CA MET A 75 -18.83 -2.52 0.86
C MET A 75 -19.14 -1.34 1.81
N PHE A 76 -19.47 -0.17 1.25
CA PHE A 76 -19.85 1.01 2.04
C PHE A 76 -21.30 0.98 2.56
N THR A 77 -22.24 0.41 1.80
CA THR A 77 -23.66 0.39 2.16
C THR A 77 -24.01 -0.71 3.16
N TYR A 78 -23.33 -1.86 3.13
CA TYR A 78 -23.56 -2.94 4.11
C TYR A 78 -23.37 -2.48 5.56
N LYS A 79 -22.52 -1.47 5.80
CA LYS A 79 -22.28 -0.88 7.13
C LYS A 79 -23.31 0.16 7.57
N ARG A 80 -24.24 0.58 6.70
CA ARG A 80 -25.32 1.54 7.02
C ARG A 80 -26.61 0.89 7.50
N ARG A 81 -26.71 -0.45 7.55
CA ARG A 81 -27.91 -1.12 8.08
C ARG A 81 -27.96 -0.97 9.61
N PRO A 82 -29.05 -0.44 10.19
CA PRO A 82 -29.14 -0.17 11.63
C PRO A 82 -29.44 -1.41 12.51
N GLU A 83 -29.54 -2.63 11.98
CA GLU A 83 -30.31 -3.66 12.69
C GLU A 83 -29.49 -4.63 13.58
N ASP A 84 -28.16 -4.59 13.59
CA ASP A 84 -27.33 -5.40 14.50
C ASP A 84 -26.45 -4.53 15.41
N HIS A 85 -27.09 -3.67 16.21
CA HIS A 85 -26.43 -2.89 17.27
C HIS A 85 -26.13 -3.77 18.49
N HIS A 86 -25.10 -4.62 18.38
CA HIS A 86 -24.39 -5.05 19.58
C HIS A 86 -23.56 -3.87 20.10
N LYS A 87 -23.85 -3.43 21.33
CA LYS A 87 -23.18 -2.35 22.05
C LYS A 87 -21.70 -2.67 22.27
N GLY A 88 -20.88 -2.32 21.28
CA GLY A 88 -19.43 -2.38 21.34
C GLY A 88 -18.90 -1.46 20.25
N LEU A 89 -18.18 -0.42 20.69
CA LEU A 89 -17.44 0.57 19.90
C LEU A 89 -17.41 0.28 18.39
N GLN A 90 -18.22 0.99 17.59
CA GLN A 90 -18.24 0.83 16.13
C GLN A 90 -16.90 1.28 15.53
N VAL A 91 -15.95 0.36 15.46
CA VAL A 91 -14.74 0.53 14.67
C VAL A 91 -15.11 0.14 13.24
N SER A 92 -15.23 1.13 12.36
CA SER A 92 -15.63 0.95 10.95
C SER A 92 -14.76 -0.07 10.20
N GLY A 93 -13.56 -0.41 10.70
CA GLY A 93 -12.63 -1.36 10.08
C GLY A 93 -12.03 -0.88 8.77
N LEU A 94 -12.43 0.30 8.29
CA LEU A 94 -11.95 0.90 7.05
C LEU A 94 -10.73 1.77 7.33
N SER A 95 -9.58 1.36 6.78
CA SER A 95 -8.36 2.17 6.74
C SER A 95 -8.17 2.74 5.34
N TRP A 96 -7.90 4.03 5.27
CA TRP A 96 -7.64 4.75 4.01
C TRP A 96 -6.22 5.27 4.04
N VAL A 97 -5.52 5.14 2.92
CA VAL A 97 -4.21 5.74 2.75
C VAL A 97 -4.20 6.36 1.36
N LYS A 98 -4.11 7.68 1.31
CA LYS A 98 -3.95 8.39 0.05
C LYS A 98 -2.63 7.98 -0.60
N PRO A 99 -2.58 7.77 -1.93
CA PRO A 99 -1.31 7.55 -2.62
C PRO A 99 -0.27 8.61 -2.28
N GLY A 100 0.92 8.17 -1.87
CA GLY A 100 2.02 9.06 -1.47
C GLY A 100 1.90 9.67 -0.07
N SER A 101 0.81 9.42 0.67
CA SER A 101 0.66 9.89 2.05
C SER A 101 1.33 8.95 3.05
N THR A 102 2.11 9.50 3.96
CA THR A 102 2.62 8.78 5.15
C THR A 102 1.69 8.90 6.35
N GLN A 103 0.58 9.64 6.22
CA GLN A 103 -0.41 9.82 7.27
C GLN A 103 -1.39 8.63 7.28
N PRO A 104 -1.45 7.87 8.38
CA PRO A 104 -2.46 6.82 8.56
C PRO A 104 -3.87 7.41 8.47
N PHE A 105 -4.80 6.68 7.86
CA PHE A 105 -6.20 7.11 7.70
C PHE A 105 -6.38 8.38 6.85
N SER A 106 -5.42 8.69 5.96
CA SER A 106 -5.58 9.79 5.01
C SER A 106 -6.69 9.46 4.01
N LYS A 107 -7.80 10.20 4.13
CA LYS A 107 -8.92 10.19 3.18
C LYS A 107 -8.81 11.41 2.27
N GLU A 108 -9.34 11.29 1.05
CA GLU A 108 -9.73 12.46 0.28
C GLU A 108 -11.01 13.02 0.89
N ASP A 109 -10.98 14.30 1.30
CA ASP A 109 -12.20 14.99 1.70
C ASP A 109 -13.11 15.04 0.48
N SER A 110 -14.19 14.25 0.52
CA SER A 110 -15.24 14.29 -0.47
C SER A 110 -16.01 15.59 -0.27
N THR A 111 -15.49 16.72 -0.74
CA THR A 111 -16.28 17.94 -0.87
C THR A 111 -17.24 17.75 -2.04
N LEU A 112 -18.27 16.94 -1.83
CA LEU A 112 -19.56 17.15 -2.48
C LEU A 112 -20.14 18.42 -1.85
N GLN A 113 -19.62 19.58 -2.25
CA GLN A 113 -20.33 20.83 -2.06
C GLN A 113 -21.37 20.92 -3.17
N THR A 114 -22.62 20.93 -2.72
CA THR A 114 -23.86 21.16 -3.48
C THR A 114 -23.83 22.49 -4.20
#